data_AF-A0A1V4BXN6-F1
#
_entry.id   AF-A0A1V4BXN6-F1
#
_cell.length_a   1.000
_cell.length_b   1.000
_cell.length_c   1.000
_cell.angle_alpha   90.00
_cell.angle_beta   90.00
_cell.angle_gamma   90.00
#
_symmetry.space_group_name_H-M   'P 1'
#
loop_
_entity.id
_entity.type
_entity.pdbx_description
1 polymer ?
#
loop_
_entity_poly.entity_id
_entity_poly.type
_entity_poly.pdbx_seq_one_letter_code
_entity_poly.pdbx_strand_id
1 'polypeptide(L)' 'MRKQQVQYKSSLDALIAVAKRLSLYESQHNMDSEDFFDRYSKGQLSDEAIFIDWVNDYRHYLGLRQASNG' A
#
# COMPACT_ATOMS: atom_id res chain seq x y z
N MET A 1 0.41 20.79 -14.24
CA MET A 1 0.44 19.49 -13.53
C MET A 1 -0.96 19.21 -12.98
N ARG A 2 -1.72 18.27 -13.57
CA ARG A 2 -3.06 17.89 -13.08
C ARG A 2 -2.88 16.80 -12.02
N LYS A 3 -3.15 17.11 -10.75
CA LYS A 3 -3.28 16.09 -9.70
C LYS A 3 -4.57 15.34 -9.98
N GLN A 4 -4.48 14.20 -10.67
CA GLN A 4 -5.63 13.31 -10.82
C GLN A 4 -5.90 12.70 -9.44
N GLN A 5 -6.84 13.29 -8.70
CA GLN A 5 -7.39 12.63 -7.52
C GLN A 5 -8.15 11.40 -8.01
N VAL A 6 -7.61 10.22 -7.71
CA VAL A 6 -8.32 8.97 -7.94
C VAL A 6 -9.54 8.98 -7.03
N GLN A 7 -10.69 9.27 -7.59
CA GLN A 7 -11.95 9.31 -6.85
C GLN A 7 -12.50 7.88 -6.80
N TYR A 8 -12.24 7.19 -5.69
CA TYR A 8 -12.82 5.87 -5.43
C TYR A 8 -14.31 6.03 -5.12
N LYS A 9 -15.16 5.23 -5.77
CA LYS A 9 -16.62 5.31 -5.65
C LYS A 9 -17.15 4.76 -4.32
N SER A 10 -16.35 3.94 -3.63
CA SER A 10 -16.66 3.39 -2.30
C SER A 10 -15.38 3.04 -1.54
N SER A 11 -15.48 2.84 -0.22
CA SER A 11 -14.39 2.32 0.63
C SER A 11 -13.92 0.93 0.17
N LEU A 12 -14.84 0.12 -0.37
CA LEU A 12 -14.54 -1.19 -0.95
C LEU A 12 -13.72 -1.05 -2.25
N ASP A 13 -14.08 -0.12 -3.14
CA ASP A 13 -13.31 0.13 -4.36
C ASP A 13 -11.89 0.63 -4.06
N ALA A 14 -11.75 1.48 -3.04
CA ALA A 14 -10.46 1.93 -2.55
C ALA A 14 -9.63 0.75 -2.02
N LEU A 15 -10.25 -0.14 -1.23
CA LEU A 15 -9.58 -1.31 -0.66
C LEU A 15 -9.13 -2.28 -1.76
N ILE A 16 -9.97 -2.54 -2.77
CA ILE A 16 -9.61 -3.38 -3.92
C ILE A 16 -8.46 -2.76 -4.73
N ALA A 17 -8.50 -1.45 -4.97
CA ALA A 17 -7.47 -0.77 -5.75
C ALA A 17 -6.11 -0.80 -5.04
N VAL A 18 -6.08 -0.54 -3.73
CA VAL A 18 -4.87 -0.59 -2.93
C VAL A 18 -4.34 -2.02 -2.83
N ALA A 19 -5.21 -3.02 -2.58
CA ALA A 19 -4.81 -4.42 -2.53
C ALA A 19 -4.18 -4.91 -3.85
N LYS A 20 -4.68 -4.45 -5.00
CA LYS A 20 -4.07 -4.75 -6.31
C LYS A 20 -2.67 -4.15 -6.47
N ARG A 21 -2.45 -2.93 -5.98
CA ARG A 21 -1.12 -2.29 -6.01
C ARG A 21 -0.15 -3.03 -5.10
N LEU A 22 -0.58 -3.38 -3.90
CA LEU A 22 0.22 -4.19 -2.97
C LEU A 22 0.65 -5.51 -3.59
N SER A 23 -0.28 -6.25 -4.21
CA SER A 23 0.04 -7.51 -4.89
C SER A 23 1.06 -7.34 -6.02
N LEU A 24 1.06 -6.21 -6.72
CA LEU A 24 2.07 -5.92 -7.74
C LEU A 24 3.46 -5.75 -7.11
N TYR A 25 3.58 -4.97 -6.04
CA TYR A 25 4.86 -4.82 -5.34
C TYR A 25 5.34 -6.16 -4.76
N GLU A 26 4.43 -6.92 -4.15
CA GLU A 26 4.74 -8.21 -3.54
C GLU A 26 5.31 -9.19 -4.58
N SER A 27 4.68 -9.28 -5.75
CA SER A 27 5.15 -10.13 -6.85
C SER A 27 6.45 -9.64 -7.48
N GLN A 28 6.66 -8.32 -7.59
CA GLN A 28 7.89 -7.75 -8.14
C GLN A 28 9.10 -7.98 -7.24
N HIS A 29 8.91 -7.91 -5.92
CA HIS A 29 9.97 -8.05 -4.94
C HIS A 29 10.03 -9.43 -4.28
N ASN A 30 9.09 -10.33 -4.60
CA ASN A 30 8.92 -11.64 -4.00
C ASN A 30 8.93 -11.57 -2.46
N MET A 31 8.14 -10.63 -1.92
CA MET A 31 8.10 -10.28 -0.49
C MET A 31 6.70 -9.79 -0.14
N ASP A 32 6.10 -10.35 0.92
CA ASP A 32 4.78 -9.93 1.37
C ASP A 32 4.80 -8.50 1.94
N SER A 33 3.70 -7.74 1.79
CA SER A 33 3.66 -6.35 2.26
C SER A 33 3.85 -6.21 3.77
N GLU A 34 3.48 -7.23 4.55
CA GLU A 34 3.71 -7.26 6.00
C GLU A 34 5.20 -7.36 6.33
N ASP A 35 5.91 -8.31 5.70
CA ASP A 35 7.35 -8.49 5.82
C ASP A 35 8.13 -7.27 5.34
N PHE A 36 7.70 -6.70 4.21
CA PHE A 36 8.24 -5.45 3.68
C PHE A 36 8.10 -4.31 4.71
N PHE A 37 6.91 -4.13 5.28
CA PHE A 37 6.62 -3.06 6.22
C PHE A 37 7.46 -3.17 7.50
N ASP A 38 7.61 -4.39 8.05
CA ASP A 38 8.47 -4.65 9.21
C ASP A 38 9.94 -4.28 8.91
N ARG A 39 10.49 -4.76 7.80
CA ARG A 39 11.88 -4.47 7.40
C ARG A 39 12.12 -2.98 7.10
N TYR A 40 11.19 -2.33 6.40
CA TYR A 40 11.25 -0.90 6.10
C TYR A 40 11.20 -0.08 7.39
N SER A 41 10.31 -0.42 8.34
CA SER A 41 10.19 0.26 9.63
C SER A 41 11.44 0.16 10.50
N LYS A 42 12.24 -0.90 10.30
CA LYS A 42 13.53 -1.12 10.97
C LYS A 42 14.71 -0.46 10.25
N GLY A 43 14.49 0.22 9.13
CA GLY A 43 15.55 0.83 8.31
C GLY A 43 16.43 -0.19 7.59
N GLN A 44 15.91 -1.39 7.32
CA GLN A 44 16.66 -2.47 6.65
C GLN A 44 16.54 -2.44 5.13
N LEU A 45 15.72 -1.53 4.59
CA LEU A 45 15.51 -1.33 3.15
C LEU A 45 15.91 0.10 2.78
N SER A 46 16.24 0.31 1.51
CA SER A 46 16.59 1.63 0.98
C SER A 46 15.39 2.58 0.97
N ASP A 47 15.66 3.88 0.94
CA ASP A 47 14.62 4.91 0.76
C ASP A 47 14.31 5.17 -0.72
N GLU A 48 14.14 4.10 -1.49
CA GLU A 48 13.73 4.21 -2.88
C GLU A 48 12.28 4.66 -2.97
N ALA A 49 11.96 5.46 -4.00
CA ALA A 49 10.60 5.97 -4.21
C ALA A 49 9.54 4.85 -4.23
N ILE A 50 9.90 3.68 -4.79
CA ILE A 50 9.01 2.51 -4.82
C ILE A 50 8.68 1.97 -3.42
N PHE A 51 9.65 1.98 -2.50
CA PHE A 51 9.44 1.54 -1.12
C PHE A 51 8.65 2.56 -0.32
N ILE A 52 8.84 3.85 -0.58
CA ILE A 52 8.02 4.91 -0.01
C ILE A 52 6.56 4.77 -0.48
N ASP A 53 6.33 4.52 -1.77
CA ASP A 53 4.99 4.31 -2.32
C ASP A 53 4.33 3.05 -1.75
N TRP A 54 5.09 1.95 -1.65
CA TRP A 54 4.61 0.69 -1.07
C TRP A 54 4.22 0.86 0.40
N VAL A 55 5.04 1.52 1.22
CA VAL A 55 4.72 1.74 2.65
C VAL A 55 3.46 2.59 2.82
N ASN A 56 3.28 3.57 1.93
CA ASN A 56 2.10 4.44 1.94
C ASN A 56 0.82 3.67 1.55
N ASP A 57 0.89 2.85 0.52
CA ASP A 57 -0.22 2.00 0.10
C ASP A 57 -0.58 0.97 1.18
N TYR A 58 0.40 0.34 1.83
CA TYR A 58 0.15 -0.61 2.90
C TYR A 58 -0.51 0.03 4.12
N ARG A 59 -0.04 1.22 4.54
CA ARG A 59 -0.68 2.00 5.61
C ARG A 59 -2.12 2.38 5.26
N HIS A 60 -2.36 2.76 4.01
CA HIS A 60 -3.71 3.08 3.54
C HIS A 60 -4.62 1.85 3.58
N TYR A 61 -4.13 0.69 3.16
CA TYR A 61 -4.85 -0.58 3.24
C TYR A 61 -5.27 -0.92 4.67
N LEU A 62 -4.36 -0.80 5.64
CA LEU A 62 -4.66 -1.06 7.06
C LEU A 62 -5.76 -0.13 7.58
N GLY A 63 -5.71 1.16 7.23
CA GLY A 63 -6.75 2.13 7.61
C GLY A 63 -8.12 1.79 7.02
N LEU A 64 -8.17 1.41 5.74
CA LEU A 64 -9.41 0.99 5.08
C LEU A 64 -9.97 -0.30 5.69
N ARG A 65 -9.11 -1.28 5.97
CA ARG A 65 -9.51 -2.57 6.57
C ARG A 65 -10.07 -2.40 7.97
N GLN A 66 -9.49 -1.49 8.77
CA GLN A 66 -10.00 -1.17 10.09
C GLN A 66 -11.37 -0.48 10.02
N ALA A 67 -11.55 0.45 9.08
CA ALA A 67 -12.83 1.13 8.87
C ALA A 67 -13.95 0.22 8.33
N SER A 68 -13.61 -0.86 7.61
CA SER A 68 -14.60 -1.83 7.11
C SER A 68 -15.02 -2.90 8.13
N ASN A 69 -14.28 -3.04 9.23
CA ASN A 69 -14.57 -4.00 10.30
C ASN A 69 -15.38 -3.40 11.47
N GLY A 70 -15.85 -2.15 11.33
CA GLY A 70 -16.62 -1.41 12.34
C GLY A 70 -18.11 -1.29 12.00
#